data_AF-A0A8X7S6C3-F1
#
_entry.id   AF-A0A8X7S6C3-F1
#
_cell.length_a   1.000
_cell.length_b   1.000
_cell.length_c   1.000
_cell.angle_alpha   90.00
_cell.angle_beta   90.00
_cell.angle_gamma   90.00
#
_symmetry.space_group_name_H-M   'P 1'
#
loop_
_entity.id
_entity.type
_entity.pdbx_description
1 polymer ?
#
loop_
_entity_poly.entity_id
_entity_poly.type
_entity_poly.pdbx_seq_one_letter_code
_entity_poly.pdbx_strand_id
1 'polypeptide(L)'
;MANLVLGVLLKLLQHMNTDAGEHRSSLIQVVSIVPALAEGELFPNQGLGMVTPLGRGVETTWRRLIGGDCGIRGLTPNDLKMNSFDDEKKSYTFDQLSSKVAAFVPHGTNPGEFDEGLWLNSKEIAKFIGYALCAADEGLRDADWLRTKEEEKERTGVTIGGGIGSISVIVEAAQMICEDV
;
A
#
# COMPACT_ATOMS: atom_id res chain seq x y z
N MET A 1 22.88 -7.30 -7.08
CA MET A 1 22.07 -6.75 -5.98
C MET A 1 21.76 -5.29 -6.32
N ALA A 2 20.78 -5.06 -7.20
CA ALA A 2 20.40 -3.72 -7.64
C ALA A 2 19.05 -3.40 -6.98
N ASN A 3 19.09 -2.61 -5.91
CA ASN A 3 17.89 -2.10 -5.27
C ASN A 3 17.20 -1.13 -6.22
N LEU A 4 15.88 -1.28 -6.38
CA LEU A 4 15.03 -0.18 -6.81
C LEU A 4 15.37 0.99 -5.88
N VAL A 5 15.97 2.06 -6.40
CA VAL A 5 16.37 3.19 -5.56
C VAL A 5 15.07 3.81 -5.07
N LEU A 6 14.72 3.50 -3.81
CA LEU A 6 13.53 3.91 -3.07
C LEU A 6 13.17 5.40 -3.34
N GLY A 7 14.18 6.24 -3.53
CA GLY A 7 14.04 7.66 -3.85
C GLY A 7 13.38 8.01 -5.19
N VAL A 8 13.49 7.20 -6.24
CA VAL A 8 12.86 7.50 -7.54
C VAL A 8 11.35 7.26 -7.48
N LEU A 9 10.96 6.14 -6.89
CA LEU A 9 9.55 5.78 -6.74
C LEU A 9 8.84 6.67 -5.71
N LEU A 10 9.53 7.07 -4.63
CA LEU A 10 9.03 8.08 -3.67
C LEU A 10 8.77 9.44 -4.34
N LYS A 11 9.70 9.93 -5.15
CA LYS A 11 9.56 11.22 -5.85
C LYS A 11 8.41 11.23 -6.85
N LEU A 12 8.16 10.11 -7.54
CA LEU A 12 7.05 9.96 -8.47
C LEU A 12 5.70 9.88 -7.74
N LEU A 13 5.62 9.13 -6.63
CA LEU A 13 4.40 9.00 -5.83
C LEU A 13 4.01 10.31 -5.14
N GLN A 14 4.99 11.14 -4.75
CA GLN A 14 4.73 12.48 -4.18
C GLN A 14 4.08 13.45 -5.18
N HIS A 15 4.23 13.23 -6.50
CA HIS A 15 3.68 14.11 -7.53
C HIS A 15 2.26 13.74 -8.01
N MET A 16 1.75 12.55 -7.70
CA MET A 16 0.49 12.03 -8.27
C MET A 16 -0.79 12.42 -7.48
N ASN A 17 -0.70 13.38 -6.55
CA ASN A 17 -1.81 13.75 -5.68
C ASN A 17 -2.71 14.85 -6.27
N THR A 18 -3.28 14.61 -7.46
CA THR A 18 -4.32 15.49 -8.04
C THR A 18 -5.47 14.67 -8.63
N ASP A 19 -6.64 14.85 -8.01
CA ASP A 19 -8.02 14.64 -8.48
C ASP A 19 -8.50 13.23 -8.90
N ALA A 20 -9.30 12.59 -8.04
CA ALA A 20 -10.28 11.57 -8.45
C ALA A 20 -11.45 11.38 -7.44
N GLY A 21 -12.62 11.92 -7.81
CA GLY A 21 -13.98 11.32 -7.81
C GLY A 21 -14.57 10.57 -6.61
N GLU A 22 -15.82 10.91 -6.27
CA GLU A 22 -16.70 10.31 -5.27
C GLU A 22 -17.14 8.88 -5.62
N HIS A 23 -16.54 7.86 -4.99
CA HIS A 23 -17.18 6.63 -4.49
C HIS A 23 -16.09 5.79 -3.79
N ARG A 24 -16.07 5.82 -2.45
CA ARG A 24 -14.93 5.36 -1.63
C ARG A 24 -15.20 3.99 -1.01
N SER A 25 -14.50 2.96 -1.51
CA SER A 25 -14.27 1.68 -0.81
C SER A 25 -12.79 1.57 -0.47
N SER A 26 -12.49 1.18 0.78
CA SER A 26 -11.15 1.26 1.35
C SER A 26 -10.23 0.13 0.85
N LEU A 27 -9.15 0.54 0.18
CA LEU A 27 -7.88 -0.20 0.03
C LEU A 27 -7.96 -1.57 -0.66
N ILE A 28 -8.14 -1.54 -1.97
CA ILE A 28 -7.47 -2.51 -2.86
C ILE A 28 -6.43 -1.73 -3.66
N GLN A 29 -5.17 -1.80 -3.26
CA GLN A 29 -4.07 -1.34 -4.10
C GLN A 29 -3.59 -2.53 -4.94
N VAL A 30 -4.18 -2.69 -6.11
CA VAL A 30 -3.59 -3.53 -7.15
C VAL A 30 -2.56 -2.67 -7.86
N VAL A 31 -1.29 -3.04 -7.74
CA VAL A 31 -0.21 -2.43 -8.52
C VAL A 31 0.05 -3.35 -9.70
N SER A 32 -0.38 -2.91 -10.89
CA SER A 32 0.07 -3.51 -12.15
C SER A 32 1.26 -2.71 -12.64
N ILE A 33 2.44 -3.32 -12.70
CA ILE A 33 3.58 -2.72 -13.38
C ILE A 33 3.51 -3.17 -14.83
N VAL A 34 3.25 -2.22 -15.73
CA VAL A 34 3.32 -2.44 -17.17
C VAL A 34 4.64 -1.83 -17.67
N PRO A 35 5.65 -2.64 -18.05
CA PRO A 35 6.80 -2.11 -18.75
C PRO A 35 6.34 -1.53 -20.09
N ALA A 36 6.51 -0.22 -20.27
CA ALA A 36 6.14 0.48 -21.49
C ALA A 36 7.19 0.26 -22.59
N LEU A 37 7.19 -0.91 -23.22
CA LEU A 37 7.88 -1.10 -24.49
C LEU A 37 6.86 -0.95 -25.63
N ALA A 38 6.84 0.23 -26.23
CA ALA A 38 6.20 0.44 -27.52
C ALA A 38 7.05 -0.26 -28.60
N GLU A 39 6.63 -1.45 -29.00
CA GLU A 39 6.65 -2.00 -30.37
C GLU A 39 6.29 -3.51 -30.35
N GLY A 40 5.10 -3.87 -30.82
CA GLY A 40 4.76 -5.23 -31.29
C GLY A 40 4.42 -6.29 -30.24
N GLU A 41 3.18 -6.80 -30.34
CA GLU A 41 2.61 -8.00 -29.68
C GLU A 41 2.42 -7.96 -28.15
N LEU A 42 1.31 -8.57 -27.69
CA LEU A 42 0.94 -8.64 -26.27
C LEU A 42 2.10 -9.17 -25.43
N PHE A 43 2.47 -8.38 -24.42
CA PHE A 43 3.61 -8.61 -23.52
C PHE A 43 3.63 -10.04 -22.93
N PRO A 44 4.64 -10.87 -23.27
CA PRO A 44 4.76 -12.22 -22.73
C PRO A 44 5.24 -12.27 -21.27
N ASN A 45 5.73 -11.15 -20.70
CA ASN A 45 6.30 -11.08 -19.35
C ASN A 45 5.51 -10.09 -18.48
N GLN A 46 4.34 -10.51 -18.00
CA GLN A 46 3.54 -9.77 -17.02
C GLN A 46 3.87 -10.31 -15.64
N GLY A 47 4.58 -9.54 -14.83
CA GLY A 47 4.80 -9.87 -13.43
C GLY A 47 3.67 -9.32 -12.57
N LEU A 48 3.24 -10.11 -11.60
CA LEU A 48 2.16 -9.78 -10.68
C LEU A 48 2.71 -9.58 -9.28
N GLY A 49 2.19 -8.56 -8.58
CA GLY A 49 2.49 -8.35 -7.18
C GLY A 49 1.31 -7.74 -6.44
N MET A 50 1.09 -8.18 -5.19
CA MET A 50 -0.03 -7.69 -4.41
C MET A 50 0.15 -7.79 -2.91
N VAL A 51 -0.42 -6.82 -2.20
CA VAL A 51 -0.53 -6.81 -0.73
C VAL A 51 -2.00 -6.67 -0.38
N THR A 52 -2.58 -7.68 0.26
CA THR A 52 -4.02 -7.74 0.52
C THR A 52 -4.34 -8.17 1.95
N PRO A 53 -5.61 -8.04 2.39
CA PRO A 53 -6.06 -8.63 3.65
C PRO A 53 -5.97 -10.15 3.72
N LEU A 54 -5.88 -10.84 2.57
CA LEU A 54 -5.63 -12.27 2.55
C LEU A 54 -4.14 -12.60 2.69
N GLY A 55 -3.25 -11.63 2.53
CA GLY A 55 -1.81 -11.83 2.70
C GLY A 55 -1.00 -10.94 1.79
N ARG A 56 0.30 -10.89 2.08
CA ARG A 56 1.30 -10.35 1.18
C ARG A 56 1.70 -11.42 0.18
N GLY A 57 1.68 -11.08 -1.10
CA GLY A 57 2.08 -11.93 -2.19
C GLY A 57 0.92 -12.52 -2.97
N VAL A 58 1.12 -12.71 -4.27
CA VAL A 58 0.13 -13.29 -5.20
C VAL A 58 -0.19 -14.72 -4.79
N GLU A 59 0.84 -15.52 -4.50
CA GLU A 59 0.70 -16.93 -4.10
C GLU A 59 -0.21 -17.09 -2.88
N THR A 60 0.09 -16.35 -1.80
CA THR A 60 -0.66 -16.47 -0.54
C THR A 60 -2.07 -15.92 -0.68
N THR A 61 -2.23 -14.79 -1.37
CA THR A 61 -3.54 -14.19 -1.62
C THR A 61 -4.41 -15.12 -2.44
N TRP A 62 -3.90 -15.67 -3.55
CA TRP A 62 -4.66 -16.53 -4.46
C TRP A 62 -5.03 -17.86 -3.80
N ARG A 63 -4.09 -18.50 -3.12
CA ARG A 63 -4.34 -19.75 -2.39
C ARG A 63 -5.48 -19.59 -1.37
N ARG A 64 -5.45 -18.51 -0.59
CA ARG A 64 -6.49 -18.21 0.41
C ARG A 64 -7.82 -17.83 -0.22
N LEU A 65 -7.79 -17.07 -1.32
CA LEU A 65 -9.00 -16.71 -2.07
C LEU A 65 -9.71 -17.95 -2.62
N ILE A 66 -8.99 -18.86 -3.29
CA ILE A 66 -9.54 -20.11 -3.81
C ILE A 66 -9.97 -21.05 -2.67
N GLY A 67 -9.28 -21.00 -1.53
CA GLY A 67 -9.66 -21.71 -0.30
C GLY A 67 -10.94 -21.19 0.36
N GLY A 68 -11.48 -20.05 -0.08
CA GLY A 68 -12.67 -19.43 0.53
C GLY A 68 -12.38 -18.70 1.85
N ASP A 69 -11.12 -18.36 2.12
CA ASP A 69 -10.73 -17.62 3.31
C ASP A 69 -11.22 -16.15 3.24
N CYS A 70 -11.36 -15.53 4.41
CA CYS A 70 -11.79 -14.15 4.53
C CYS A 70 -10.81 -13.34 5.40
N GLY A 71 -10.37 -12.18 4.91
CA GLY A 71 -9.50 -11.26 5.65
C GLY A 71 -10.22 -10.22 6.50
N ILE A 72 -11.56 -10.30 6.61
CA ILE A 72 -12.37 -9.36 7.38
C ILE A 72 -12.36 -9.77 8.86
N ARG A 73 -12.18 -8.80 9.75
CA ARG A 73 -12.32 -8.97 11.20
C ARG A 73 -13.04 -7.80 11.85
N GLY A 74 -13.43 -7.97 13.11
CA GLY A 74 -13.93 -6.88 13.94
C GLY A 74 -12.87 -5.82 14.19
N LEU A 75 -13.30 -4.55 14.24
CA LEU A 75 -12.47 -3.43 14.65
C LEU A 75 -12.20 -3.49 16.16
N THR A 76 -11.03 -2.99 16.53
CA THR A 76 -10.63 -2.71 17.90
C THR A 76 -10.31 -1.21 18.03
N PRO A 77 -10.30 -0.63 19.24
CA PRO A 77 -9.90 0.76 19.42
C PRO A 77 -8.51 1.10 18.86
N ASN A 78 -7.58 0.13 18.85
CA ASN A 78 -6.23 0.29 18.29
C ASN A 78 -6.20 0.42 16.76
N ASP A 79 -7.29 0.04 16.08
CA ASP A 79 -7.41 0.15 14.63
C ASP A 79 -7.73 1.57 14.17
N LEU A 80 -8.21 2.44 15.06
CA LEU A 80 -8.61 3.83 14.74
C LEU A 80 -7.44 4.73 14.34
N LYS A 81 -6.20 4.30 14.57
CA LYS A 81 -4.98 5.10 14.30
C LYS A 81 -5.00 6.46 15.00
N MET A 82 -5.53 6.48 16.22
CA MET A 82 -5.61 7.66 17.09
C MET A 82 -4.56 7.61 18.19
N ASN A 83 -3.30 7.34 17.85
CA ASN A 83 -2.25 7.11 18.84
C ASN A 83 -1.93 8.37 19.68
N SER A 84 -2.13 9.56 19.12
CA SER A 84 -1.94 10.85 19.79
C SER A 84 -3.12 11.29 20.66
N PHE A 85 -4.17 10.47 20.79
CA PHE A 85 -5.36 10.79 21.58
C PHE A 85 -5.41 9.96 22.86
N ASP A 86 -6.05 10.52 23.88
CA ASP A 86 -6.37 9.80 25.12
C ASP A 86 -7.37 8.65 24.89
N ASP A 87 -7.41 7.72 25.84
CA ASP A 87 -8.21 6.50 25.72
C ASP A 87 -9.72 6.77 25.80
N GLU A 88 -10.14 7.85 26.46
CA GLU A 88 -11.54 8.28 26.53
C GLU A 88 -12.05 8.69 25.14
N LYS A 89 -11.30 9.54 24.41
CA LYS A 89 -11.61 9.93 23.03
C LYS A 89 -11.59 8.75 22.08
N LYS A 90 -10.65 7.81 22.24
CA LYS A 90 -10.62 6.57 21.42
C LYS A 90 -11.89 5.75 21.65
N SER A 91 -12.28 5.53 22.90
CA SER A 91 -13.48 4.75 23.25
C SER A 91 -14.74 5.44 22.73
N TYR A 92 -14.88 6.75 22.98
CA TYR A 92 -16.00 7.54 22.47
C TYR A 92 -16.11 7.45 20.95
N THR A 93 -15.01 7.66 20.22
CA THR A 93 -15.00 7.57 18.75
C THR A 93 -15.36 6.17 18.27
N PHE A 94 -14.82 5.14 18.91
CA PHE A 94 -15.14 3.74 18.59
C PHE A 94 -16.63 3.44 18.76
N ASP A 95 -17.27 3.98 19.79
CA ASP A 95 -18.69 3.79 20.06
C ASP A 95 -19.60 4.48 19.05
N GLN A 96 -19.16 5.61 18.49
CA GLN A 96 -19.88 6.32 17.44
C GLN A 96 -19.84 5.62 16.07
N LEU A 97 -18.92 4.66 15.85
CA LEU A 97 -18.83 3.96 14.57
C LEU A 97 -20.01 3.01 14.38
N SER A 98 -20.81 3.26 13.35
CA SER A 98 -21.90 2.37 12.92
C SER A 98 -21.37 1.06 12.31
N SER A 99 -20.24 1.12 11.59
CA SER A 99 -19.53 -0.05 11.07
C SER A 99 -18.30 -0.37 11.92
N LYS A 100 -18.27 -1.58 12.48
CA LYS A 100 -17.16 -2.09 13.32
C LYS A 100 -16.46 -3.31 12.72
N VAL A 101 -16.41 -3.39 11.40
CA VAL A 101 -15.70 -4.45 10.65
C VAL A 101 -14.79 -3.83 9.60
N ALA A 102 -13.63 -4.43 9.39
CA ALA A 102 -12.69 -4.04 8.34
C ALA A 102 -11.78 -5.20 7.95
N ALA A 103 -11.12 -5.07 6.80
CA ALA A 103 -10.13 -6.02 6.33
C ALA A 103 -8.73 -5.41 6.44
N PHE A 104 -7.81 -6.10 7.10
CA PHE A 104 -6.46 -5.60 7.36
C PHE A 104 -5.43 -6.52 6.72
N VAL A 105 -4.40 -5.92 6.13
CA VAL A 105 -3.20 -6.66 5.71
C VAL A 105 -2.58 -7.31 6.96
N PRO A 106 -2.22 -8.60 6.93
CA PRO A 106 -1.51 -9.24 8.02
C PRO A 106 -0.06 -8.74 8.08
N HIS A 107 0.38 -8.32 9.26
CA HIS A 107 1.70 -7.72 9.48
C HIS A 107 2.57 -8.66 10.31
N GLY A 108 3.87 -8.70 9.99
CA GLY A 108 4.84 -9.56 10.64
C GLY A 108 5.95 -9.98 9.69
N THR A 109 6.83 -10.85 10.16
CA THR A 109 8.03 -11.30 9.42
C THR A 109 7.86 -12.71 8.84
N ASN A 110 6.70 -13.35 9.03
CA ASN A 110 6.48 -14.70 8.52
C ASN A 110 6.10 -14.67 7.02
N PRO A 111 6.21 -15.82 6.32
CA PRO A 111 5.73 -15.95 4.94
C PRO A 111 4.25 -15.56 4.82
N GLY A 112 3.93 -14.72 3.84
CA GLY A 112 2.56 -14.22 3.63
C GLY A 112 2.18 -12.99 4.46
N GLU A 113 3.09 -12.48 5.31
CA GLU A 113 2.90 -11.25 6.09
C GLU A 113 3.66 -10.07 5.45
N PHE A 114 3.17 -8.87 5.75
CA PHE A 114 3.80 -7.60 5.39
C PHE A 114 4.78 -7.16 6.48
N ASP A 115 6.05 -7.04 6.12
CA ASP A 115 7.11 -6.58 7.03
C ASP A 115 7.24 -5.05 6.97
N GLU A 116 6.68 -4.37 7.98
CA GLU A 116 6.77 -2.91 8.08
C GLU A 116 8.23 -2.42 8.16
N GLY A 117 9.14 -3.20 8.75
CA GLY A 117 10.55 -2.81 8.89
C GLY A 117 11.28 -2.70 7.55
N LEU A 118 10.86 -3.47 6.56
CA LEU A 118 11.42 -3.41 5.19
C LEU A 118 10.82 -2.25 4.38
N TRP A 119 9.51 -2.06 4.47
CA TRP A 119 8.76 -1.21 3.53
C TRP A 119 8.34 0.16 4.09
N LEU A 120 8.32 0.32 5.41
CA LEU A 120 8.00 1.57 6.13
C LEU A 120 9.23 2.07 6.90
N ASN A 121 10.40 1.97 6.27
CA ASN A 121 11.70 2.27 6.88
C ASN A 121 12.01 3.77 7.06
N SER A 122 11.14 4.67 6.60
CA SER A 122 11.27 6.12 6.76
C SER A 122 9.93 6.73 7.19
N LYS A 123 10.00 7.76 8.04
CA LYS A 123 8.81 8.52 8.51
C LYS A 123 8.06 9.21 7.37
N GLU A 124 8.71 9.42 6.23
CA GLU A 124 8.12 10.03 5.04
C GLU A 124 7.24 9.06 4.23
N ILE A 125 7.31 7.75 4.54
CA ILE A 125 6.58 6.71 3.80
C ILE A 125 5.24 6.44 4.48
N ALA A 126 4.17 6.96 3.89
CA ALA A 126 2.82 6.58 4.28
C ALA A 126 2.55 5.10 3.93
N LYS A 127 1.65 4.44 4.67
CA LYS A 127 1.37 3.00 4.50
C LYS A 127 1.01 2.59 3.09
N PHE A 128 0.21 3.39 2.40
CA PHE A 128 -0.21 3.11 1.02
C PHE A 128 0.99 3.12 0.03
N ILE A 129 2.03 3.89 0.33
CA ILE A 129 3.28 3.90 -0.44
C ILE A 129 4.07 2.62 -0.13
N GLY A 130 4.18 2.23 1.14
CA GLY A 130 4.84 0.98 1.53
C GLY A 130 4.20 -0.27 0.91
N TYR A 131 2.87 -0.33 0.88
CA TYR A 131 2.15 -1.41 0.18
C TYR A 131 2.42 -1.39 -1.32
N ALA A 132 2.38 -0.21 -1.95
CA ALA A 132 2.68 -0.08 -3.37
C ALA A 132 4.11 -0.52 -3.71
N LEU A 133 5.09 -0.14 -2.89
CA LEU A 133 6.49 -0.54 -3.02
C LEU A 133 6.68 -2.04 -2.89
N CYS A 134 6.03 -2.66 -1.91
CA CYS A 134 6.11 -4.10 -1.68
C CYS A 134 5.50 -4.89 -2.84
N ALA A 135 4.31 -4.50 -3.32
CA ALA A 135 3.69 -5.11 -4.49
C ALA A 135 4.52 -4.88 -5.76
N ALA A 136 5.10 -3.70 -5.92
CA ALA A 136 5.95 -3.37 -7.06
C ALA A 136 7.22 -4.24 -7.13
N ASP A 137 7.91 -4.45 -6.01
CA ASP A 137 9.09 -5.32 -5.96
C ASP A 137 8.75 -6.78 -6.32
N GLU A 138 7.62 -7.30 -5.84
CA GLU A 138 7.14 -8.62 -6.22
C GLU A 138 6.87 -8.71 -7.73
N GLY A 139 6.11 -7.77 -8.29
CA GLY A 139 5.78 -7.76 -9.71
C GLY A 139 7.00 -7.63 -10.62
N LEU A 140 7.99 -6.81 -10.25
CA LEU A 140 9.23 -6.69 -11.02
C LEU A 140 10.06 -7.98 -11.01
N ARG A 141 10.09 -8.69 -9.87
CA ARG A 141 10.80 -9.98 -9.76
C ARG A 141 10.09 -11.07 -10.53
N ASP A 142 8.76 -11.12 -10.46
CA ASP A 142 7.94 -12.07 -11.20
C ASP A 142 8.08 -11.88 -12.72
N ALA A 143 8.23 -10.64 -13.18
CA ALA A 143 8.51 -10.30 -14.58
C ALA A 143 9.96 -10.54 -15.03
N ASP A 144 10.86 -10.97 -14.12
CA ASP A 144 12.32 -10.97 -14.33
C ASP A 144 12.85 -9.62 -14.87
N TRP A 145 12.29 -8.51 -14.38
CA TRP A 145 12.55 -7.14 -14.84
C TRP A 145 13.45 -6.37 -13.87
N LEU A 146 14.64 -6.90 -13.59
CA LEU A 146 15.65 -6.28 -12.73
C LEU A 146 16.79 -5.67 -13.56
N ARG A 147 16.47 -4.66 -14.38
CA ARG A 147 17.38 -4.08 -15.38
C ARG A 147 18.47 -3.21 -14.78
N THR A 148 19.67 -3.31 -15.36
CA THR A 148 20.87 -2.58 -14.91
C THR A 148 21.29 -1.47 -15.88
N LYS A 149 20.89 -1.53 -17.15
CA LYS A 149 21.24 -0.54 -18.17
C LYS A 149 20.32 0.68 -18.08
N GLU A 150 20.87 1.86 -18.35
CA GLU A 150 20.15 3.13 -18.16
C GLU A 150 19.00 3.32 -19.15
N GLU A 151 19.22 2.98 -20.43
CA GLU A 151 18.19 3.03 -21.48
C GLU A 151 16.94 2.19 -21.13
N GLU A 152 17.13 1.00 -20.54
CA GLU A 152 16.02 0.13 -20.12
C GLU A 152 15.23 0.74 -18.96
N LYS A 153 15.91 1.49 -18.06
CA LYS A 153 15.24 2.22 -16.97
C LYS A 153 14.46 3.42 -17.49
N GLU A 154 15.02 4.18 -18.42
CA GLU A 154 14.35 5.33 -19.05
C GLU A 154 13.09 4.90 -19.82
N ARG A 155 13.09 3.67 -20.35
CA ARG A 155 11.93 3.04 -21.01
C ARG A 155 10.95 2.36 -20.04
N THR A 156 11.26 2.33 -18.74
CA THR A 156 10.36 1.75 -17.72
C THR A 156 9.56 2.85 -17.04
N GLY A 157 8.25 2.90 -17.33
CA GLY A 157 7.31 3.80 -16.67
C GLY A 157 6.74 3.21 -15.37
N VAL A 158 6.17 4.09 -14.54
CA VAL A 158 5.41 3.70 -13.34
C VAL A 158 4.05 4.37 -13.37
N THR A 159 2.98 3.60 -13.16
CA THR A 159 1.62 4.10 -12.96
C THR A 159 0.99 3.42 -11.76
N ILE A 160 0.84 4.16 -10.66
CA ILE A 160 0.29 3.64 -9.40
C ILE A 160 -0.63 4.71 -8.80
N GLY A 161 -1.93 4.42 -8.72
CA GLY A 161 -2.91 5.32 -8.13
C GLY A 161 -3.10 5.12 -6.63
N GLY A 162 -3.46 6.19 -5.93
CA GLY A 162 -3.98 6.16 -4.57
C GLY A 162 -5.29 6.95 -4.49
N GLY A 163 -6.35 6.36 -3.92
CA GLY A 163 -7.66 7.02 -3.91
C GLY A 163 -7.85 8.10 -2.83
N ILE A 164 -7.27 7.91 -1.65
CA ILE A 164 -7.51 8.77 -0.48
C ILE A 164 -6.22 9.33 0.13
N GLY A 165 -5.09 8.62 -0.01
CA GLY A 165 -3.85 8.96 0.68
C GLY A 165 -3.89 8.54 2.16
N SER A 166 -3.52 9.45 3.07
CA SER A 166 -3.39 9.16 4.51
C SER A 166 -4.16 10.15 5.38
N ILE A 167 -5.44 9.85 5.66
CA ILE A 167 -6.30 10.71 6.50
C ILE A 167 -5.78 10.83 7.93
N SER A 168 -5.20 9.76 8.50
CA SER A 168 -4.70 9.78 9.88
C SER A 168 -3.63 10.85 10.10
N VAL A 169 -2.77 11.09 9.10
CA VAL A 169 -1.73 12.13 9.15
C VAL A 169 -2.36 13.53 9.19
N ILE A 170 -3.45 13.74 8.44
CA ILE A 170 -4.19 15.02 8.44
C ILE A 170 -4.83 15.26 9.81
N VAL A 171 -5.42 14.22 10.40
CA VAL A 171 -6.04 14.31 11.73
C VAL A 171 -4.99 14.59 12.82
N GLU A 172 -3.84 13.92 12.77
CA GLU A 172 -2.73 14.18 13.70
C GLU A 172 -2.19 15.62 13.56
N ALA A 173 -2.04 16.11 12.33
CA ALA A 173 -1.62 17.50 12.09
C ALA A 173 -2.62 18.51 12.65
N ALA A 174 -3.92 18.28 12.48
CA ALA A 174 -4.97 19.13 13.03
C ALA A 174 -4.95 19.14 14.57
N GLN A 175 -4.70 17.99 15.20
CA GLN A 175 -4.59 17.88 16.65
C GLN A 175 -3.41 18.69 17.18
N MET A 176 -2.22 18.60 16.57
CA MET A 176 -1.04 19.37 16.98
C MET A 176 -1.32 20.88 16.95
N ILE A 177 -1.98 21.38 15.90
CA ILE A 177 -2.33 22.80 15.80
C ILE A 177 -3.28 23.25 16.92
N CYS A 178 -4.22 22.39 17.33
CA CYS A 178 -5.18 22.73 18.39
C CYS A 178 -4.56 22.72 19.80
N GLU A 179 -3.45 22.03 20.01
CA GLU A 179 -2.76 21.96 21.31
C GLU A 179 -1.77 23.11 21.53
N ASP A 180 -1.28 23.73 20.45
CA ASP A 180 -0.35 24.87 20.47
C ASP A 180 -1.03 26.26 20.59
N VAL A 181 -2.35 26.30 20.82
CA VAL A 181 -3.17 27.53 21.02
C VAL A 181 -3.78 27.55 22.42
#